data_AF-A0A0E0BH13-F1
#
_entry.id   AF-A0A0E0BH13-F1
#
_cell.length_a   1.000
_cell.length_b   1.000
_cell.length_c   1.000
_cell.angle_alpha   90.00
_cell.angle_beta   90.00
_cell.angle_gamma   90.00
#
_symmetry.space_group_name_H-M   'P 1'
#
loop_
_entity.id
_entity.type
_entity.pdbx_description
1 polymer ?
#
loop_
_entity_poly.entity_id
_entity_poly.type
_entity_poly.pdbx_seq_one_letter_code
_entity_poly.pdbx_strand_id
1 'polypeptide(L)'
;MEDLIRERASYNETTPDEKTVVREYIEDDEAIRARFKEWMKDHGRTYKQDEVEEARRFKIFKSNAKFTDAANADSAKAGHSTRFGLNEFSDWNQEELARMCCCMPARSDAK
;
A
#
# COMPACT_ATOMS: atom_id res chain seq x y z
N MET A 1 -15.16 5.30 3.26
CA MET A 1 -13.76 5.51 3.70
C MET A 1 -13.42 4.65 4.91
N GLU A 2 -14.31 4.51 5.89
CA GLU A 2 -14.12 3.64 7.06
C GLU A 2 -13.85 2.17 6.70
N ASP A 3 -14.56 1.61 5.72
CA ASP A 3 -14.32 0.23 5.24
C ASP A 3 -12.93 0.07 4.60
N LEU A 4 -12.44 1.09 3.88
CA LEU A 4 -11.09 1.10 3.31
C LEU A 4 -10.01 1.24 4.39
N ILE A 5 -10.29 1.99 5.45
CA ILE A 5 -9.39 2.13 6.61
C ILE A 5 -9.32 0.79 7.36
N ARG A 6 -10.46 0.11 7.56
CA ARG A 6 -10.52 -1.22 8.18
C ARG A 6 -9.82 -2.27 7.32
N GLU A 7 -10.06 -2.28 6.01
CA GLU A 7 -9.38 -3.16 5.06
C GLU A 7 -7.86 -2.93 5.08
N ARG A 8 -7.42 -1.67 5.06
CA ARG A 8 -6.00 -1.30 5.14
C ARG A 8 -5.35 -1.73 6.46
N ALA A 9 -6.05 -1.56 7.59
CA ALA A 9 -5.56 -1.99 8.90
C ALA A 9 -5.46 -3.52 8.98
N SER A 10 -6.43 -4.25 8.44
CA SER A 10 -6.41 -5.72 8.40
C SER A 10 -5.22 -6.27 7.62
N TYR A 11 -4.87 -5.67 6.47
CA TYR A 11 -3.71 -6.09 5.68
C TYR A 11 -2.37 -5.72 6.30
N ASN A 12 -2.37 -4.78 7.26
CA ASN A 12 -1.17 -4.34 7.94
C ASN A 12 -0.80 -5.25 9.13
N GLU A 13 -1.77 -6.01 9.67
CA GLU A 13 -1.59 -6.94 10.79
C GLU A 13 -1.37 -8.40 10.37
N THR A 14 -1.82 -8.79 9.18
CA THR A 14 -1.75 -10.19 8.73
C THR A 14 -0.87 -10.32 7.49
N THR A 15 0.20 -11.10 7.58
CA THR A 15 0.90 -11.63 6.41
C THR A 15 0.02 -12.73 5.82
N PRO A 16 -0.63 -12.54 4.66
CA PRO A 16 -1.50 -13.57 4.12
C PRO A 16 -0.65 -14.74 3.65
N ASP A 17 -1.22 -15.95 3.75
CA ASP A 17 -0.60 -17.18 3.26
C ASP A 17 -0.13 -17.01 1.80
N GLU A 18 1.12 -17.38 1.53
CA GLU A 18 1.84 -17.10 0.27
C GLU A 18 1.06 -17.56 -0.96
N LYS A 19 0.35 -18.69 -0.83
CA LYS A 19 -0.45 -19.29 -1.89
C LYS A 19 -1.71 -18.48 -2.20
N THR A 20 -2.28 -17.82 -1.19
CA THR A 20 -3.47 -16.97 -1.35
C THR A 20 -3.11 -15.65 -2.03
N VAL A 21 -1.94 -15.09 -1.72
CA VAL A 21 -1.48 -13.80 -2.28
C VAL A 21 -1.25 -13.91 -3.79
N VAL A 22 -0.62 -14.99 -4.26
CA VAL A 22 -0.35 -15.19 -5.70
C VAL A 22 -1.66 -15.43 -6.48
N ARG A 23 -2.63 -16.15 -5.91
CA ARG A 23 -3.93 -16.36 -6.54
C ARG A 23 -4.71 -15.06 -6.73
N GLU A 24 -4.77 -14.23 -5.68
CA GLU A 24 -5.44 -12.92 -5.75
C GLU A 24 -4.76 -11.97 -6.76
N TYR A 25 -3.42 -12.02 -6.88
CA TYR A 25 -2.69 -11.24 -7.88
C TYR A 25 -3.12 -11.57 -9.32
N ILE A 26 -3.42 -12.85 -9.60
CA ILE A 26 -3.89 -13.30 -10.91
C ILE A 26 -5.34 -12.88 -11.15
N GLU A 27 -6.19 -12.93 -10.13
CA GLU A 27 -7.61 -12.58 -10.20
C GLU A 27 -7.85 -11.05 -10.21
N ASP A 28 -6.84 -10.26 -9.89
CA ASP A 28 -6.95 -8.81 -9.79
C ASP A 28 -7.04 -8.04 -11.12
N ASP A 29 -7.63 -6.84 -11.04
CA ASP A 29 -7.97 -5.98 -12.18
C ASP A 29 -6.72 -5.60 -13.01
N GLU A 30 -6.76 -5.87 -14.32
CA GLU A 30 -5.66 -5.56 -15.25
C GLU A 30 -5.28 -4.08 -15.22
N ALA A 31 -6.26 -3.20 -14.98
CA ALA A 31 -6.01 -1.76 -14.89
C ALA A 31 -5.10 -1.40 -13.70
N ILE A 32 -5.29 -2.04 -12.54
CA ILE A 32 -4.44 -1.79 -11.36
C ILE A 32 -3.05 -2.41 -11.54
N ARG A 33 -2.95 -3.59 -12.18
CA ARG A 33 -1.66 -4.18 -12.54
C ARG A 33 -0.86 -3.31 -13.49
N ALA A 34 -1.52 -2.70 -14.49
CA ALA A 34 -0.87 -1.75 -15.39
C ALA A 34 -0.34 -0.52 -14.64
N ARG A 35 -1.16 0.07 -13.76
CA ARG A 35 -0.75 1.18 -12.88
C ARG A 35 0.43 0.82 -11.98
N PHE A 36 0.47 -0.39 -11.44
CA PHE A 36 1.60 -0.86 -10.62
C PHE A 36 2.89 -0.98 -11.44
N LYS A 37 2.82 -1.51 -12.67
CA LYS A 37 3.99 -1.60 -13.56
C LYS A 37 4.51 -0.23 -13.98
N GLU A 38 3.61 0.72 -14.23
CA GLU A 38 3.98 2.12 -14.49
C GLU A 38 4.67 2.75 -13.28
N TRP A 39 4.07 2.63 -12.09
CA TRP A 39 4.67 3.09 -10.84
C TRP A 39 6.04 2.46 -10.57
N MET A 40 6.20 1.14 -10.80
CA MET A 40 7.50 0.46 -10.67
C MET A 40 8.55 1.05 -11.60
N LYS A 41 8.17 1.39 -12.85
CA LYS A 41 9.07 2.00 -13.81
C LYS A 41 9.47 3.42 -13.38
N ASP A 42 8.51 4.21 -12.92
CA ASP A 42 8.75 5.59 -12.49
C ASP A 42 9.62 5.67 -11.23
N HIS A 43 9.48 4.70 -10.32
CA HIS A 43 10.24 4.62 -9.07
C HIS A 43 11.44 3.67 -9.11
N GLY A 44 11.76 3.08 -10.27
CA GLY A 44 12.91 2.18 -10.45
C GLY A 44 12.85 0.89 -9.62
N ARG A 45 11.65 0.38 -9.32
CA ARG A 45 11.44 -0.87 -8.55
C ARG A 45 11.46 -2.08 -9.47
N THR A 46 11.96 -3.22 -8.99
CA THR A 46 12.02 -4.49 -9.74
C THR A 46 12.00 -5.67 -8.77
N TYR A 47 11.04 -6.59 -8.93
CA TYR A 47 10.85 -7.78 -8.06
C TYR A 47 11.07 -9.13 -8.80
N LYS A 48 11.85 -9.13 -9.89
CA LYS A 48 11.97 -10.21 -10.91
C LYS A 48 12.32 -11.63 -10.42
N GLN A 49 12.64 -11.83 -9.14
CA GLN A 49 13.12 -13.11 -8.60
C GLN A 49 12.19 -13.73 -7.57
N ASP A 50 11.14 -13.02 -7.14
CA ASP A 50 10.22 -13.49 -6.12
C ASP A 50 8.77 -13.09 -6.47
N GLU A 51 8.03 -14.03 -7.07
CA GLU A 51 6.61 -13.85 -7.41
C GLU A 51 5.75 -13.60 -6.16
N VAL A 52 6.15 -14.15 -5.02
CA VAL A 52 5.44 -13.97 -3.74
C VAL A 52 5.68 -12.57 -3.21
N GLU A 53 6.91 -12.06 -3.31
CA GLU A 53 7.22 -10.68 -2.95
C GLU A 53 6.51 -9.67 -3.87
N GLU A 54 6.53 -9.89 -5.19
CA GLU A 54 5.81 -9.02 -6.14
C GLU A 54 4.32 -8.96 -5.81
N ALA A 55 3.69 -10.12 -5.57
CA ALA A 55 2.27 -10.19 -5.25
C ALA A 55 1.94 -9.53 -3.89
N ARG A 56 2.81 -9.68 -2.87
CA ARG A 56 2.68 -8.98 -1.58
C ARG A 56 2.77 -7.46 -1.75
N ARG A 57 3.79 -6.97 -2.47
CA ARG A 57 4.00 -5.54 -2.74
C ARG A 57 2.87 -4.94 -3.56
N PHE A 58 2.38 -5.67 -4.57
CA PHE A 58 1.23 -5.28 -5.38
C PHE A 58 -0.03 -5.09 -4.53
N LYS A 59 -0.29 -5.98 -3.56
CA LYS A 59 -1.45 -5.90 -2.68
C LYS A 59 -1.43 -4.63 -1.81
N ILE A 60 -0.26 -4.29 -1.27
CA ILE A 60 -0.04 -3.05 -0.51
C ILE A 60 -0.26 -1.83 -1.40
N PHE A 61 0.35 -1.85 -2.59
CA PHE A 61 0.18 -0.79 -3.60
C PHE A 61 -1.27 -0.57 -3.97
N LYS A 62 -2.03 -1.64 -4.25
CA LYS A 62 -3.45 -1.58 -4.57
C LYS A 62 -4.27 -0.91 -3.47
N SER A 63 -4.00 -1.26 -2.21
CA SER A 63 -4.67 -0.63 -1.07
C SER A 63 -4.35 0.86 -0.98
N ASN A 64 -3.06 1.23 -1.11
CA ASN A 64 -2.63 2.62 -1.09
C ASN A 64 -3.17 3.43 -2.28
N ALA A 65 -3.29 2.84 -3.47
CA ALA A 65 -3.88 3.47 -4.65
C ALA A 65 -5.37 3.74 -4.46
N LYS A 66 -6.14 2.76 -3.99
CA LYS A 66 -7.56 2.95 -3.65
C LYS A 66 -7.75 4.03 -2.59
N PHE A 67 -6.90 4.02 -1.55
CA PHE A 67 -6.96 5.03 -0.49
C PHE A 67 -6.66 6.43 -1.03
N THR A 68 -5.65 6.57 -1.88
CA THR A 68 -5.27 7.83 -2.53
C THR A 68 -6.40 8.37 -3.40
N ASP A 69 -7.00 7.52 -4.24
CA ASP A 69 -8.12 7.90 -5.11
C ASP A 69 -9.35 8.34 -4.27
N ALA A 70 -9.66 7.61 -3.20
CA ALA A 70 -10.74 7.97 -2.28
C ALA A 70 -10.47 9.30 -1.53
N ALA A 71 -9.24 9.49 -1.04
CA ALA A 71 -8.84 10.72 -0.33
C ALA A 71 -8.86 11.94 -1.26
N ASN A 72 -8.46 11.79 -2.52
CA ASN A 72 -8.57 12.84 -3.53
C ASN A 72 -10.03 13.18 -3.85
N ALA A 73 -10.89 12.17 -3.98
CA ALA A 73 -12.31 12.39 -4.22
C ALA A 73 -12.99 13.12 -3.04
N ASP A 74 -12.66 12.75 -1.81
CA ASP A 74 -13.23 13.39 -0.63
C ASP A 74 -12.66 14.80 -0.39
N SER A 75 -11.37 15.01 -0.67
CA SER A 75 -10.74 16.35 -0.69
C SER A 75 -11.46 17.28 -1.68
N ALA A 76 -11.73 16.79 -2.90
CA ALA A 76 -12.45 17.56 -3.91
C ALA A 76 -13.90 17.89 -3.49
N LYS A 77 -14.62 16.93 -2.89
CA LYS A 77 -15.98 17.16 -2.36
C LYS A 77 -16.00 18.18 -1.23
N ALA A 78 -14.99 18.17 -0.37
CA ALA A 78 -14.85 19.11 0.74
C ALA A 78 -14.33 20.50 0.31
N GLY A 79 -14.04 20.70 -0.97
CA GLY A 79 -13.49 21.95 -1.51
C GLY A 79 -12.04 22.21 -1.09
N HIS A 80 -11.32 21.16 -0.69
CA HIS A 80 -9.90 21.26 -0.36
C HIS A 80 -9.04 21.18 -1.63
N SER A 81 -7.90 21.88 -1.61
CA SER A 81 -6.91 21.84 -2.70
C SER A 81 -5.84 20.75 -2.51
N THR A 82 -5.99 19.90 -1.50
CA THR A 82 -5.01 18.86 -1.17
C THR A 82 -5.13 17.70 -2.13
N ARG A 83 -4.01 17.30 -2.73
CA ARG A 83 -3.92 16.12 -3.60
C ARG A 83 -2.90 15.14 -3.03
N PHE A 84 -3.34 13.90 -2.89
CA PHE A 84 -2.52 12.75 -2.53
C PHE A 84 -2.04 12.07 -3.82
N GLY A 85 -0.81 11.56 -3.79
CA GLY A 85 -0.20 10.85 -4.90
C GLY A 85 0.51 9.60 -4.40
N LEU A 86 0.70 8.66 -5.32
CA LEU A 86 1.55 7.49 -5.08
C LEU A 86 3.01 7.96 -5.02
N ASN A 87 3.73 7.47 -4.01
CA ASN A 87 5.11 7.82 -3.68
C ASN A 87 5.98 6.55 -3.62
N GLU A 88 7.26 6.70 -3.28
CA GLU A 88 8.23 5.58 -3.20
C GLU A 88 7.95 4.57 -2.07
N PHE A 89 7.03 4.90 -1.17
CA PHE A 89 6.58 4.09 -0.03
C PHE A 89 5.20 3.46 -0.28
N SER A 90 4.68 3.56 -1.51
CA SER A 90 3.34 3.07 -1.82
C SER A 90 3.24 1.54 -1.83
N ASP A 91 4.37 0.83 -1.84
CA ASP A 91 4.46 -0.62 -1.68
C ASP A 91 4.88 -1.05 -0.25
N TRP A 92 4.95 -0.11 0.70
CA TRP A 92 5.37 -0.37 2.08
C TRP A 92 4.19 -0.52 3.03
N ASN A 93 4.32 -1.44 3.99
CA ASN A 93 3.39 -1.53 5.11
C ASN A 93 3.79 -0.56 6.24
N GLN A 94 2.90 -0.33 7.20
CA GLN A 94 3.12 0.63 8.29
C GLN A 94 4.26 0.21 9.22
N GLU A 95 4.50 -1.10 9.41
CA GLU A 95 5.64 -1.57 10.21
C GLU A 95 6.97 -1.28 9.53
N GLU A 96 7.06 -1.50 8.22
CA GLU A 96 8.24 -1.18 7.40
C GLU A 96 8.50 0.33 7.42
N LEU A 97 7.46 1.14 7.27
CA LEU A 97 7.54 2.58 7.38
C LEU A 97 7.98 3.02 8.78
N ALA A 98 7.45 2.40 9.83
CA ALA A 98 7.83 2.69 11.21
C ALA A 98 9.28 2.28 11.52
N ARG A 99 9.75 1.14 10.98
CA ARG A 99 11.16 0.70 11.08
C ARG A 99 12.12 1.66 10.39
N MET A 100 11.71 2.29 9.29
CA MET A 100 12.54 3.32 8.63
C MET A 100 12.51 4.65 9.39
N CYS A 101 11.37 5.03 9.98
CA CYS A 101 11.19 6.25 10.75
C CYS A 101 11.78 6.15 12.18
N CYS A 102 12.88 5.40 12.36
CA CYS A 102 13.48 5.04 13.65
C CYS A 102 14.22 6.22 14.34
N CYS A 103 13.57 7.38 14.42
CA CYS A 103 13.94 8.52 15.26
C CYS A 103 12.95 8.74 16.41
N MET A 104 11.93 7.90 16.60
CA MET A 104 11.15 7.91 17.83
C MET A 104 11.56 6.74 18.71
N PRO A 105 12.21 6.98 19.87
CA PRO A 105 12.37 5.92 20.85
C PRO A 105 10.98 5.39 21.21
N ALA A 106 10.89 4.07 21.40
CA ALA A 106 9.70 3.42 21.91
C ALA A 106 9.17 4.25 23.09
N ARG A 107 7.86 4.55 23.11
CA ARG A 107 7.25 5.09 24.31
C ARG A 107 7.51 4.06 25.41
N SER A 108 8.49 4.37 26.27
CA SER A 108 8.66 3.67 27.52
C SER A 108 7.40 3.99 28.31
N ASP A 109 6.47 3.03 28.37
CA ASP A 109 5.34 3.09 29.26
C ASP A 109 5.89 3.26 30.68
N ALA A 110 5.79 4.47 31.19
CA ALA A 110 6.06 4.78 32.59
C ALA A 110 4.85 4.32 33.40
N LYS A 111 5.05 3.16 34.02
CA LYS A 111 4.44 2.61 35.25
C LYS A 111 3.04 3.07 35.65
#